data_AF-A0A969IDS8-F1
#
_entry.id   AF-A0A969IDS8-F1
#
_cell.length_a   1.000
_cell.length_b   1.000
_cell.length_c   1.000
_cell.angle_alpha   90.00
_cell.angle_beta   90.00
_cell.angle_gamma   90.00
#
_symmetry.space_group_name_H-M   'P 1'
#
loop_
_entity.id
_entity.type
_entity.pdbx_description
1 polymer ?
#
loop_
_entity_poly.entity_id
_entity_poly.type
_entity_poly.pdbx_seq_one_letter_code
_entity_poly.pdbx_strand_id
1 'polypeptide(L)'
;MQKLFRGFVVIRPTARNVIGRNVLHPTLFQKKVNYNVSIANFSACIYGIKLWVEGFPHSSQDAEFMVCAETTIWSTMEYFSTRYPEYRPILPRKIHSILANSTIERQIPSSGLNGLQMSYALKELGFGVKIYSSGKGTQKESEELLELIKVYVESGIPLMALMRNDQGIAHVVNIVGRTDFVSPISSVPIHTLKNGGQVFNFYSREAKYLLVDDNHCPYAEAPLEDPSCKYTQSEWKDCKIIAAVVPLHKRIYMEARRARELALISLNSFDSVIKLPTLSLRLLLSSTRTFKHSVAHNPDLSQEHKTLILSLNLPKFVWIAEVGSQDSFAAGKATGMILLDATEPKKKEILAYLLENAYIGKVGGELKVLSLPLRPFQMHQNLKSF
;
A
#
# COMPACT_ATOMS: atom_id res chain seq x y z
N MET A 1 13.64 11.19 28.14
CA MET A 1 12.55 10.19 28.03
C MET A 1 12.08 9.99 26.59
N GLN A 2 11.51 11.00 25.91
CA GLN A 2 10.99 10.87 24.52
C GLN A 2 11.97 10.28 23.50
N LYS A 3 13.24 10.70 23.48
CA LYS A 3 14.26 10.18 22.53
C LYS A 3 14.56 8.68 22.68
N LEU A 4 14.33 8.11 23.87
CA LEU A 4 14.57 6.69 24.18
C LEU A 4 13.29 5.85 24.15
N PHE A 5 12.12 6.48 24.18
CA PHE A 5 10.84 5.78 24.10
C PHE A 5 10.70 5.14 22.71
N ARG A 6 10.41 3.84 22.68
CA ARG A 6 10.26 3.06 21.44
C ARG A 6 8.91 2.37 21.33
N GLY A 7 7.99 2.67 22.24
CA GLY A 7 6.64 2.13 22.20
C GLY A 7 6.16 1.59 23.54
N PHE A 8 5.02 0.89 23.49
CA PHE A 8 4.38 0.30 24.65
C PHE A 8 3.75 -1.04 24.28
N VAL A 9 3.60 -1.90 25.27
CA VAL A 9 2.88 -3.17 25.18
C VAL A 9 1.91 -3.26 26.35
N VAL A 10 0.64 -3.56 26.06
CA VAL A 10 -0.34 -3.89 27.10
C VAL A 10 -0.29 -5.39 27.35
N ILE A 11 -0.15 -5.78 28.62
CA ILE A 11 -0.23 -7.19 29.05
C ILE A 11 -1.66 -7.47 29.52
N ARG A 12 -2.30 -8.46 28.89
CA ARG A 12 -3.64 -8.94 29.24
C ARG A 12 -3.56 -9.95 30.39
N PRO A 13 -4.53 -9.95 31.32
CA PRO A 13 -4.63 -10.96 32.36
C PRO A 13 -5.28 -12.26 31.84
N THR A 14 -4.83 -12.78 30.70
CA THR A 14 -5.32 -14.04 30.09
C THR A 14 -4.25 -15.12 30.17
N ALA A 15 -4.63 -16.39 30.31
CA ALA A 15 -3.66 -17.49 30.49
C ALA A 15 -2.84 -17.80 29.22
N ARG A 16 -3.36 -17.45 28.04
CA ARG A 16 -2.71 -17.58 26.73
C ARG A 16 -2.76 -16.24 26.00
N ASN A 17 -1.78 -16.00 25.13
CA ASN A 17 -1.69 -14.80 24.29
C ASN A 17 -1.84 -13.47 25.08
N VAL A 18 -0.98 -13.32 26.10
CA VAL A 18 -0.97 -12.15 27.01
C VAL A 18 -0.68 -10.83 26.32
N ILE A 19 -0.20 -10.83 25.07
CA ILE A 19 0.17 -9.63 24.34
C ILE A 19 -1.10 -8.96 23.79
N GLY A 20 -1.52 -7.89 24.46
CA GLY A 20 -2.60 -7.03 24.00
C GLY A 20 -2.14 -5.94 23.04
N ARG A 21 -2.94 -4.86 22.98
CA ARG A 21 -2.65 -3.68 22.17
C ARG A 21 -1.22 -3.19 22.43
N ASN A 22 -0.43 -3.11 21.37
CA ASN A 22 0.92 -2.59 21.41
C ASN A 22 1.21 -1.77 20.15
N VAL A 23 2.09 -0.80 20.31
CA VAL A 23 2.67 -0.03 19.20
C VAL A 23 4.15 0.09 19.50
N LEU A 24 4.95 -0.51 18.63
CA LEU A 24 6.40 -0.59 18.77
C LEU A 24 7.06 0.03 17.55
N HIS A 25 8.15 0.76 17.77
CA HIS A 25 8.87 1.44 16.71
C HIS A 25 9.54 0.42 15.77
N PRO A 26 9.44 0.55 14.43
CA PRO A 26 9.97 -0.45 13.49
C PRO A 26 11.46 -0.75 13.66
N THR A 27 12.26 0.23 14.08
CA THR A 27 13.71 0.06 14.32
C THR A 27 14.04 -0.96 15.41
N LEU A 28 13.08 -1.36 16.25
CA LEU A 28 13.27 -2.44 17.23
C LEU A 28 13.39 -3.82 16.56
N PHE A 29 12.84 -3.96 15.35
CA PHE A 29 12.79 -5.20 14.58
C PHE A 29 13.66 -5.14 13.34
N GLN A 30 14.14 -3.95 12.99
CA GLN A 30 15.02 -3.70 11.87
C GLN A 30 16.30 -4.51 12.03
N LYS A 31 16.68 -5.16 10.93
CA LYS A 31 17.96 -5.89 10.83
C LYS A 31 18.97 -5.03 10.08
N LYS A 32 19.69 -5.61 9.14
CA LYS A 32 20.71 -4.92 8.32
C LYS A 32 20.13 -4.22 7.07
N VAL A 33 18.82 -4.05 6.99
CA VAL A 33 18.12 -3.48 5.83
C VAL A 33 17.14 -2.40 6.29
N ASN A 34 16.89 -1.39 5.45
CA ASN A 34 15.94 -0.34 5.80
C ASN A 34 14.51 -0.85 5.68
N TYR A 35 13.66 -0.36 6.56
CA TYR A 35 12.23 -0.66 6.56
C TYR A 35 11.45 0.53 6.02
N ASN A 36 10.64 0.30 5.00
CA ASN A 36 9.75 1.29 4.41
C ASN A 36 8.31 0.94 4.81
N VAL A 37 7.72 1.71 5.73
CA VAL A 37 6.54 1.29 6.50
C VAL A 37 5.42 2.32 6.50
N SER A 38 4.18 1.84 6.45
CA SER A 38 2.97 2.59 6.79
C SER A 38 2.87 2.69 8.32
N ILE A 39 2.96 3.90 8.86
CA ILE A 39 2.94 4.14 10.31
C ILE A 39 1.91 5.20 10.70
N ALA A 40 1.48 5.21 11.95
CA ALA A 40 0.75 6.33 12.55
C ALA A 40 1.45 6.75 13.85
N ASN A 41 1.15 7.97 14.32
CA ASN A 41 1.75 8.51 15.53
C ASN A 41 0.82 8.27 16.73
N PHE A 42 1.23 7.38 17.62
CA PHE A 42 0.50 7.00 18.82
C PHE A 42 1.11 7.66 20.05
N SER A 43 0.35 7.68 21.15
CA SER A 43 0.87 8.17 22.43
C SER A 43 0.49 7.27 23.60
N ALA A 44 1.34 7.26 24.61
CA ALA A 44 1.10 6.62 25.90
C ALA A 44 1.45 7.61 27.02
N CYS A 45 0.77 7.50 28.16
CA CYS A 45 1.05 8.31 29.34
C CYS A 45 1.76 7.46 30.38
N ILE A 46 2.96 7.88 30.79
CA ILE A 46 3.77 7.20 31.82
C ILE A 46 4.00 8.19 32.95
N TYR A 47 3.47 7.90 34.14
CA TYR A 47 3.54 8.81 35.31
C TYR A 47 3.13 10.26 34.99
N GLY A 48 2.06 10.45 34.21
CA GLY A 48 1.57 11.78 33.80
C GLY A 48 2.30 12.40 32.59
N ILE A 49 3.37 11.78 32.09
CA ILE A 49 4.13 12.27 30.94
C ILE A 49 3.60 11.61 29.66
N LYS A 50 3.10 12.42 28.73
CA LYS A 50 2.69 11.96 27.39
C LYS A 50 3.92 11.75 26.50
N LEU A 51 4.12 10.52 26.07
CA LEU A 51 5.19 10.12 25.15
C LEU A 51 4.60 9.66 23.82
N TRP A 52 5.34 9.86 22.73
CA TRP A 52 4.92 9.56 21.37
C TRP A 52 5.74 8.45 20.75
N VAL A 53 5.10 7.59 19.96
CA VAL A 53 5.76 6.54 19.18
C VAL A 53 5.12 6.47 17.81
N GLU A 54 5.94 6.38 16.78
CA GLU A 54 5.47 6.02 15.45
C GLU A 54 5.56 4.51 15.26
N GLY A 55 4.50 3.92 14.76
CA GLY A 55 4.44 2.49 14.51
C GLY A 55 3.12 2.08 13.88
N PHE A 56 2.93 0.77 13.76
CA PHE A 56 1.72 0.12 13.31
C PHE A 56 1.15 -0.66 14.51
N PRO A 57 -0.15 -0.57 14.77
CA PRO A 57 -0.77 -1.25 15.89
C PRO A 57 -0.72 -2.77 15.70
N HIS A 58 -0.46 -3.47 16.80
CA HIS A 58 -0.42 -4.92 16.84
C HIS A 58 -1.09 -5.42 18.14
N SER A 59 -1.57 -6.65 18.09
CA SER A 59 -2.11 -7.39 19.22
C SER A 59 -2.06 -8.87 18.87
N SER A 60 -1.79 -9.74 19.85
CA SER A 60 -2.04 -11.16 19.65
C SER A 60 -3.55 -11.46 19.73
N GLN A 61 -3.97 -12.57 19.13
CA GLN A 61 -5.34 -13.07 19.21
C GLN A 61 -5.69 -13.47 20.63
N ASP A 62 -6.93 -13.21 21.02
CA ASP A 62 -7.49 -13.68 22.28
C ASP A 62 -8.45 -14.82 21.94
N ALA A 63 -8.11 -16.06 22.31
CA ALA A 63 -8.86 -17.25 21.94
C ALA A 63 -10.33 -17.22 22.43
N GLU A 64 -10.67 -16.32 23.35
CA GLU A 64 -12.03 -16.11 23.84
C GLU A 64 -12.85 -15.07 23.03
N PHE A 65 -12.21 -14.05 22.44
CA PHE A 65 -12.92 -12.88 21.90
C PHE A 65 -12.39 -12.30 20.59
N MET A 66 -11.22 -12.71 20.05
CA MET A 66 -10.73 -12.19 18.77
C MET A 66 -9.99 -13.25 17.97
N VAL A 67 -10.51 -13.56 16.78
CA VAL A 67 -9.80 -14.39 15.78
C VAL A 67 -8.92 -13.53 14.86
N CYS A 68 -8.03 -14.17 14.10
CA CYS A 68 -7.04 -13.53 13.23
C CYS A 68 -7.60 -12.40 12.35
N ALA A 69 -8.74 -12.63 11.72
CA ALA A 69 -9.35 -11.66 10.83
C ALA A 69 -9.89 -10.42 11.58
N GLU A 70 -10.36 -10.57 12.81
CA GLU A 70 -10.83 -9.45 13.65
C GLU A 70 -9.66 -8.63 14.17
N THR A 71 -8.59 -9.29 14.60
CA THR A 71 -7.33 -8.64 15.01
C THR A 71 -6.75 -7.82 13.86
N THR A 72 -6.82 -8.35 12.64
CA THR A 72 -6.35 -7.67 11.42
C THR A 72 -7.23 -6.45 11.07
N ILE A 73 -8.56 -6.58 11.15
CA ILE A 73 -9.49 -5.46 10.96
C ILE A 73 -9.26 -4.38 12.03
N TRP A 74 -9.10 -4.78 13.30
CA TRP A 74 -8.86 -3.87 14.41
C TRP A 74 -7.55 -3.10 14.24
N SER A 75 -6.45 -3.77 13.90
CA SER A 75 -5.15 -3.13 13.66
C SER A 75 -5.22 -2.15 12.48
N THR A 76 -5.92 -2.54 11.41
CA THR A 76 -6.22 -1.65 10.26
C THR A 76 -6.96 -0.39 10.74
N MET A 77 -8.01 -0.55 11.54
CA MET A 77 -8.80 0.58 12.06
C MET A 77 -8.02 1.48 13.01
N GLU A 78 -7.20 0.93 13.90
CA GLU A 78 -6.32 1.70 14.78
C GLU A 78 -5.34 2.57 13.97
N TYR A 79 -4.75 2.01 12.89
CA TYR A 79 -3.89 2.76 11.98
C TYR A 79 -4.65 3.89 11.29
N PHE A 80 -5.78 3.57 10.61
CA PHE A 80 -6.51 4.54 9.82
C PHE A 80 -7.14 5.65 10.67
N SER A 81 -7.70 5.31 11.84
CA SER A 81 -8.29 6.29 12.76
C SER A 81 -7.28 7.21 13.43
N THR A 82 -6.05 6.74 13.63
CA THR A 82 -4.96 7.58 14.15
C THR A 82 -4.39 8.49 13.06
N ARG A 83 -4.29 8.00 11.83
CA ARG A 83 -3.67 8.75 10.72
C ARG A 83 -4.63 9.70 10.00
N TYR A 84 -5.93 9.39 9.98
CA TYR A 84 -6.91 10.11 9.19
C TYR A 84 -8.18 10.40 10.02
N PRO A 85 -8.59 11.67 10.16
CA PRO A 85 -9.69 12.08 11.03
C PRO A 85 -11.07 11.58 10.57
N GLU A 86 -11.19 11.14 9.31
CA GLU A 86 -12.42 10.54 8.80
C GLU A 86 -12.77 9.17 9.41
N TYR A 87 -11.80 8.45 9.98
CA TYR A 87 -12.02 7.15 10.63
C TYR A 87 -11.97 7.28 12.14
N ARG A 88 -12.66 6.38 12.85
CA ARG A 88 -12.70 6.35 14.31
C ARG A 88 -12.18 5.02 14.84
N PRO A 89 -11.53 5.00 16.02
CA PRO A 89 -11.16 3.75 16.67
C PRO A 89 -12.40 2.87 16.88
N ILE A 90 -12.20 1.55 16.84
CA ILE A 90 -13.27 0.58 16.99
C ILE A 90 -12.99 -0.39 18.14
N LEU A 91 -14.05 -0.74 18.86
CA LEU A 91 -14.00 -1.80 19.87
C LEU A 91 -14.18 -3.17 19.20
N PRO A 92 -13.46 -4.22 19.63
CA PRO A 92 -13.63 -5.59 19.12
C PRO A 92 -15.09 -6.05 19.06
N ARG A 93 -15.88 -5.81 20.12
CA ARG A 93 -17.32 -6.13 20.15
C ARG A 93 -18.12 -5.53 18.99
N LYS A 94 -17.74 -4.35 18.50
CA LYS A 94 -18.42 -3.73 17.35
C LYS A 94 -18.08 -4.46 16.05
N ILE A 95 -16.84 -4.95 15.89
CA ILE A 95 -16.43 -5.79 14.77
C ILE A 95 -17.26 -7.07 14.75
N HIS A 96 -17.34 -7.78 15.88
CA HIS A 96 -18.23 -8.94 16.08
C HIS A 96 -19.66 -8.66 15.64
N SER A 97 -20.25 -7.55 16.10
CA SER A 97 -21.65 -7.22 15.76
C SER A 97 -21.87 -6.98 14.26
N ILE A 98 -20.88 -6.41 13.57
CA ILE A 98 -20.95 -6.17 12.12
C ILE A 98 -20.85 -7.50 11.38
N LEU A 99 -19.94 -8.36 11.80
CA LEU A 99 -19.73 -9.67 11.19
C LEU A 99 -20.94 -10.59 11.41
N ALA A 100 -21.52 -10.60 12.61
CA ALA A 100 -22.71 -11.37 12.92
C ALA A 100 -23.90 -11.04 12.01
N ASN A 101 -24.06 -9.76 11.64
CA ASN A 101 -25.10 -9.32 10.71
C ASN A 101 -24.88 -9.76 9.25
N SER A 102 -23.67 -10.21 8.92
CA SER A 102 -23.29 -10.64 7.56
C SER A 102 -23.31 -12.16 7.36
N THR A 103 -23.53 -12.93 8.43
CA THR A 103 -23.53 -14.39 8.42
C THR A 103 -24.90 -14.99 8.62
N ILE A 104 -25.21 -16.05 7.86
CA ILE A 104 -26.42 -16.88 8.01
C ILE A 104 -26.23 -17.91 9.14
N GLU A 105 -24.99 -18.26 9.51
CA GLU A 105 -24.66 -19.26 10.54
C GLU A 105 -24.29 -18.65 11.92
N ARG A 106 -24.39 -19.46 12.99
CA ARG A 106 -23.94 -19.10 14.35
C ARG A 106 -22.42 -18.85 14.36
N GLN A 107 -22.00 -17.70 14.87
CA GLN A 107 -20.59 -17.26 14.88
C GLN A 107 -19.75 -17.75 16.07
N ILE A 108 -20.29 -18.57 16.97
CA ILE A 108 -19.50 -19.11 18.10
C ILE A 108 -19.51 -20.63 18.05
N PRO A 109 -18.33 -21.29 17.89
CA PRO A 109 -17.03 -20.70 17.55
C PRO A 109 -16.94 -20.27 16.06
N SER A 110 -16.22 -19.20 15.76
CA SER A 110 -16.10 -18.66 14.40
C SER A 110 -15.12 -19.49 13.55
N SER A 111 -15.56 -19.99 12.38
CA SER A 111 -14.76 -20.78 11.43
C SER A 111 -13.78 -19.94 10.57
N GLY A 112 -13.29 -18.81 11.09
CA GLY A 112 -12.51 -17.82 10.35
C GLY A 112 -13.38 -16.96 9.42
N LEU A 113 -12.87 -15.80 8.98
CA LEU A 113 -13.57 -14.93 8.04
C LEU A 113 -13.08 -15.14 6.61
N ASN A 114 -14.00 -15.38 5.69
CA ASN A 114 -13.71 -15.33 4.26
C ASN A 114 -13.49 -13.85 3.82
N GLY A 115 -12.84 -13.65 2.67
CA GLY A 115 -12.54 -12.31 2.17
C GLY A 115 -13.77 -11.40 1.96
N LEU A 116 -14.95 -12.00 1.74
CA LEU A 116 -16.21 -11.25 1.57
C LEU A 116 -16.70 -10.68 2.90
N GLN A 117 -16.62 -11.44 4.01
CA GLN A 117 -17.01 -10.97 5.34
C GLN A 117 -16.09 -9.82 5.81
N MET A 118 -14.78 -9.94 5.60
CA MET A 118 -13.85 -8.85 5.92
C MET A 118 -14.14 -7.59 5.09
N SER A 119 -14.44 -7.77 3.80
CA SER A 119 -14.80 -6.67 2.92
C SER A 119 -16.11 -6.00 3.34
N TYR A 120 -17.12 -6.78 3.72
CA TYR A 120 -18.35 -6.27 4.28
C TYR A 120 -18.09 -5.46 5.56
N ALA A 121 -17.30 -6.00 6.49
CA ALA A 121 -16.98 -5.30 7.73
C ALA A 121 -16.29 -3.96 7.46
N LEU A 122 -15.24 -3.93 6.62
CA LEU A 122 -14.57 -2.68 6.26
C LEU A 122 -15.51 -1.69 5.55
N LYS A 123 -16.45 -2.16 4.72
CA LYS A 123 -17.42 -1.30 4.06
C LYS A 123 -18.33 -0.61 5.09
N GLU A 124 -18.83 -1.35 6.07
CA GLU A 124 -19.62 -0.79 7.19
C GLU A 124 -18.81 0.19 8.05
N LEU A 125 -17.47 0.02 8.08
CA LEU A 125 -16.54 0.92 8.74
C LEU A 125 -16.15 2.14 7.90
N GLY A 126 -16.74 2.31 6.71
CA GLY A 126 -16.63 3.52 5.89
C GLY A 126 -15.56 3.47 4.80
N PHE A 127 -14.99 2.30 4.50
CA PHE A 127 -14.06 2.12 3.37
C PHE A 127 -14.79 1.81 2.06
N GLY A 128 -14.18 2.24 0.94
CA GLY A 128 -14.42 1.67 -0.38
C GLY A 128 -13.51 0.46 -0.56
N VAL A 129 -14.00 -0.73 -0.28
CA VAL A 129 -13.13 -1.92 -0.23
C VAL A 129 -12.94 -2.53 -1.61
N LYS A 130 -11.72 -2.91 -1.93
CA LYS A 130 -11.41 -3.70 -3.12
C LYS A 130 -10.80 -5.04 -2.73
N ILE A 131 -11.38 -6.11 -3.26
CA ILE A 131 -10.82 -7.46 -3.14
C ILE A 131 -10.11 -7.82 -4.44
N TYR A 132 -8.89 -8.32 -4.33
CA TYR A 132 -8.16 -9.00 -5.39
C TYR A 132 -7.99 -10.46 -5.00
N SER A 133 -8.12 -11.37 -5.96
CA SER A 133 -8.02 -12.81 -5.76
C SER A 133 -7.25 -13.43 -6.91
N SER A 134 -6.51 -14.51 -6.64
CA SER A 134 -5.81 -15.29 -7.66
C SER A 134 -6.75 -16.12 -8.55
N GLY A 135 -8.07 -15.96 -8.40
CA GLY A 135 -9.06 -16.47 -9.35
C GLY A 135 -9.07 -18.00 -9.42
N LYS A 136 -8.80 -18.55 -10.61
CA LYS A 136 -8.73 -20.00 -10.84
C LYS A 136 -7.38 -20.61 -10.41
N GLY A 137 -6.49 -19.81 -9.82
CA GLY A 137 -5.19 -20.25 -9.34
C GLY A 137 -4.16 -20.41 -10.44
N THR A 138 -4.32 -19.72 -11.59
CA THR A 138 -3.25 -19.70 -12.59
C THR A 138 -2.04 -18.94 -12.06
N GLN A 139 -0.84 -19.30 -12.53
CA GLN A 139 0.40 -18.62 -12.16
C GLN A 139 0.32 -17.12 -12.44
N LYS A 140 -0.23 -16.74 -13.61
CA LYS A 140 -0.38 -15.34 -14.03
C LYS A 140 -1.31 -14.54 -13.11
N GLU A 141 -2.46 -15.11 -12.70
CA GLU A 141 -3.37 -14.44 -11.76
C GLU A 141 -2.73 -14.27 -10.38
N SER A 142 -1.92 -15.24 -9.95
CA SER A 142 -1.18 -15.16 -8.70
C SER A 142 -0.11 -14.07 -8.74
N GLU A 143 0.67 -14.00 -9.82
CA GLU A 143 1.66 -12.94 -10.05
C GLU A 143 1.01 -11.55 -10.09
N GLU A 144 -0.12 -11.41 -10.76
CA GLU A 144 -0.88 -10.17 -10.81
C GLU A 144 -1.36 -9.75 -9.41
N LEU A 145 -1.89 -10.69 -8.62
CA LEU A 145 -2.30 -10.43 -7.23
C LEU A 145 -1.12 -9.91 -6.40
N LEU A 146 0.04 -10.57 -6.48
CA LEU A 146 1.23 -10.13 -5.75
C LEU A 146 1.65 -8.73 -6.19
N GLU A 147 1.66 -8.44 -7.49
CA GLU A 147 1.99 -7.12 -8.01
C GLU A 147 1.05 -6.03 -7.49
N LEU A 148 -0.25 -6.30 -7.46
CA LEU A 148 -1.26 -5.38 -6.92
C LEU A 148 -1.03 -5.10 -5.43
N ILE A 149 -0.63 -6.12 -4.65
CA ILE A 149 -0.19 -5.92 -3.26
C ILE A 149 0.99 -4.94 -3.21
N LYS A 150 2.01 -5.11 -4.06
CA LYS A 150 3.17 -4.20 -4.10
C LYS A 150 2.77 -2.75 -4.41
N VAL A 151 1.82 -2.54 -5.34
CA VAL A 151 1.27 -1.21 -5.68
C VAL A 151 0.66 -0.53 -4.45
N TYR A 152 -0.20 -1.24 -3.71
CA TYR A 152 -0.87 -0.66 -2.53
C TYR A 152 0.07 -0.47 -1.34
N VAL A 153 1.06 -1.35 -1.16
CA VAL A 153 2.13 -1.16 -0.19
C VAL A 153 2.91 0.13 -0.49
N GLU A 154 3.36 0.35 -1.73
CA GLU A 154 4.01 1.61 -2.13
C GLU A 154 3.08 2.84 -2.04
N SER A 155 1.76 2.61 -2.11
CA SER A 155 0.75 3.66 -1.90
C SER A 155 0.58 4.04 -0.42
N GLY A 156 1.29 3.39 0.50
CA GLY A 156 1.15 3.61 1.95
C GLY A 156 -0.21 3.15 2.50
N ILE A 157 -0.82 2.16 1.85
CA ILE A 157 -2.13 1.59 2.20
C ILE A 157 -1.87 0.19 2.76
N PRO A 158 -1.90 0.01 4.09
CA PRO A 158 -1.82 -1.31 4.68
C PRO A 158 -3.05 -2.12 4.26
N LEU A 159 -2.84 -3.39 3.95
CA LEU A 159 -3.87 -4.30 3.44
C LEU A 159 -3.87 -5.62 4.18
N MET A 160 -4.93 -6.41 3.98
CA MET A 160 -5.06 -7.73 4.56
C MET A 160 -4.79 -8.78 3.49
N ALA A 161 -3.81 -9.65 3.73
CA ALA A 161 -3.51 -10.77 2.85
C ALA A 161 -4.07 -12.06 3.45
N LEU A 162 -4.94 -12.73 2.70
CA LEU A 162 -5.45 -14.04 3.03
C LEU A 162 -4.50 -15.08 2.46
N MET A 163 -3.97 -15.94 3.32
CA MET A 163 -3.13 -17.06 2.92
C MET A 163 -3.82 -18.39 3.19
N ARG A 164 -3.56 -19.36 2.32
CA ARG A 164 -4.10 -20.72 2.44
C ARG A 164 -3.13 -21.75 1.85
N ASN A 165 -3.19 -22.98 2.33
CA ASN A 165 -2.60 -24.15 1.66
C ASN A 165 -3.61 -25.31 1.54
N ASP A 166 -3.18 -26.40 0.91
CA ASP A 166 -3.99 -27.60 0.68
C ASP A 166 -4.16 -28.46 1.96
N GLN A 167 -3.42 -28.15 3.03
CA GLN A 167 -3.52 -28.82 4.33
C GLN A 167 -4.62 -28.21 5.21
N GLY A 168 -5.38 -27.23 4.70
CA GLY A 168 -6.51 -26.62 5.39
C GLY A 168 -6.12 -25.43 6.27
N ILE A 169 -4.86 -24.99 6.28
CA ILE A 169 -4.47 -23.74 6.94
C ILE A 169 -5.11 -22.58 6.18
N ALA A 170 -5.79 -21.72 6.91
CA ALA A 170 -6.28 -20.44 6.43
C ALA A 170 -5.94 -19.37 7.47
N HIS A 171 -5.25 -18.31 7.04
CA HIS A 171 -4.82 -17.24 7.93
C HIS A 171 -4.90 -15.87 7.25
N VAL A 172 -4.97 -14.81 8.05
CA VAL A 172 -5.02 -13.44 7.58
C VAL A 172 -3.97 -12.61 8.32
N VAL A 173 -3.17 -11.86 7.57
CA VAL A 173 -2.16 -10.95 8.11
C VAL A 173 -2.28 -9.56 7.51
N ASN A 174 -1.83 -8.55 8.25
CA ASN A 174 -1.64 -7.22 7.69
C ASN A 174 -0.29 -7.12 6.97
N ILE A 175 -0.28 -6.66 5.72
CA ILE A 175 0.94 -6.22 5.04
C ILE A 175 1.05 -4.71 5.19
N VAL A 176 2.11 -4.23 5.85
CA VAL A 176 2.22 -2.83 6.30
C VAL A 176 3.41 -2.08 5.70
N GLY A 177 4.29 -2.78 4.98
CA GLY A 177 5.50 -2.20 4.41
C GLY A 177 6.37 -3.24 3.74
N ARG A 178 7.61 -2.84 3.42
CA ARG A 178 8.63 -3.70 2.84
C ARG A 178 10.04 -3.30 3.26
N THR A 179 11.00 -4.18 3.05
CA THR A 179 12.42 -3.85 3.05
C THR A 179 12.79 -3.08 1.80
N ASP A 180 14.05 -2.64 1.69
CA ASP A 180 14.58 -2.20 0.41
C ASP A 180 14.50 -3.28 -0.67
N PHE A 181 14.41 -2.83 -1.93
CA PHE A 181 14.47 -3.70 -3.08
C PHE A 181 15.91 -4.18 -3.29
N VAL A 182 16.09 -5.49 -3.48
CA VAL A 182 17.42 -6.12 -3.57
C VAL A 182 17.80 -6.59 -4.98
N SER A 183 16.84 -6.62 -5.90
CA SER A 183 17.08 -6.99 -7.30
C SER A 183 16.83 -5.81 -8.26
N PRO A 184 17.47 -5.84 -9.45
CA PRO A 184 17.14 -4.92 -10.54
C PRO A 184 15.74 -5.20 -11.10
N ILE A 185 15.26 -4.29 -11.94
CA ILE A 185 14.00 -4.47 -12.67
C ILE A 185 14.19 -5.60 -13.70
N SER A 186 13.21 -6.49 -13.78
CA SER A 186 13.21 -7.59 -14.76
C SER A 186 13.30 -7.08 -16.19
N SER A 187 14.04 -7.79 -17.04
CA SER A 187 14.16 -7.54 -18.47
C SER A 187 12.94 -8.01 -19.28
N VAL A 188 11.89 -8.51 -18.62
CA VAL A 188 10.63 -8.88 -19.29
C VAL A 188 9.73 -7.64 -19.40
N PRO A 189 9.45 -7.13 -20.62
CA PRO A 189 8.59 -5.97 -20.79
C PRO A 189 7.12 -6.32 -20.50
N ILE A 190 6.40 -5.37 -19.93
CA ILE A 190 4.93 -5.45 -19.74
C ILE A 190 4.15 -4.82 -20.88
N HIS A 191 4.80 -4.00 -21.70
CA HIS A 191 4.18 -3.33 -22.84
C HIS A 191 5.25 -2.91 -23.85
N THR A 192 4.88 -2.87 -25.14
CA THR A 192 5.73 -2.36 -26.23
C THR A 192 5.07 -1.12 -26.84
N LEU A 193 5.80 0.00 -26.86
CA LEU A 193 5.39 1.25 -27.46
C LEU A 193 5.31 1.15 -28.98
N LYS A 194 4.60 2.08 -29.63
CA LYS A 194 4.42 2.06 -31.09
C LYS A 194 5.74 2.22 -31.84
N ASN A 195 6.68 2.96 -31.28
CA ASN A 195 8.02 3.15 -31.83
C ASN A 195 8.97 1.95 -31.60
N GLY A 196 8.52 0.87 -30.94
CA GLY A 196 9.31 -0.30 -30.59
C GLY A 196 10.01 -0.25 -29.22
N GLY A 197 9.94 0.88 -28.52
CA GLY A 197 10.45 1.03 -27.16
C GLY A 197 9.73 0.12 -26.17
N GLN A 198 10.45 -0.37 -25.16
CA GLN A 198 9.92 -1.31 -24.19
C GLN A 198 9.53 -0.61 -22.88
N VAL A 199 8.45 -1.08 -22.25
CA VAL A 199 8.03 -0.63 -20.93
C VAL A 199 8.19 -1.78 -19.94
N PHE A 200 9.02 -1.59 -18.93
CA PHE A 200 9.25 -2.58 -17.86
C PHE A 200 8.46 -2.25 -16.59
N ASN A 201 8.26 -3.25 -15.75
CA ASN A 201 7.53 -3.10 -14.51
C ASN A 201 8.46 -2.86 -13.32
N PHE A 202 8.35 -1.70 -12.66
CA PHE A 202 9.09 -1.40 -11.43
C PHE A 202 8.89 -2.47 -10.34
N TYR A 203 7.71 -3.08 -10.27
CA TYR A 203 7.33 -4.07 -9.25
C TYR A 203 7.84 -5.49 -9.50
N SER A 204 8.57 -5.71 -10.60
CA SER A 204 9.29 -6.96 -10.84
C SER A 204 10.48 -7.16 -9.89
N ARG A 205 10.89 -6.10 -9.16
CA ARG A 205 11.94 -6.17 -8.15
C ARG A 205 11.52 -7.00 -6.94
N GLU A 206 12.52 -7.64 -6.34
CA GLU A 206 12.39 -8.44 -5.13
C GLU A 206 12.61 -7.58 -3.89
N ALA A 207 11.75 -7.78 -2.90
CA ALA A 207 11.85 -7.24 -1.55
C ALA A 207 11.13 -8.19 -0.60
N LYS A 208 11.46 -8.15 0.69
CA LYS A 208 10.64 -8.79 1.71
C LYS A 208 9.59 -7.80 2.19
N TYR A 209 8.44 -8.31 2.58
CA TYR A 209 7.31 -7.54 3.06
C TYR A 209 7.18 -7.69 4.57
N LEU A 210 6.72 -6.62 5.21
CA LEU A 210 6.60 -6.54 6.65
C LEU A 210 5.18 -6.93 7.03
N LEU A 211 5.06 -8.07 7.69
CA LEU A 211 3.80 -8.63 8.15
C LEU A 211 3.54 -8.25 9.61
N VAL A 212 2.30 -7.91 9.91
CA VAL A 212 1.77 -7.88 11.28
C VAL A 212 0.79 -9.05 11.38
N ASP A 213 1.21 -10.03 12.17
CA ASP A 213 0.60 -11.33 12.36
C ASP A 213 0.38 -11.52 13.86
N ASP A 214 -0.79 -12.00 14.26
CA ASP A 214 -1.19 -12.15 15.66
C ASP A 214 -0.47 -13.29 16.39
N ASN A 215 0.15 -14.21 15.64
CA ASN A 215 0.95 -15.31 16.16
C ASN A 215 2.45 -14.97 16.32
N HIS A 216 2.88 -13.81 15.82
CA HIS A 216 4.30 -13.44 15.76
C HIS A 216 4.55 -12.00 16.24
N CYS A 217 5.82 -11.66 16.42
CA CYS A 217 6.20 -10.25 16.62
C CYS A 217 5.83 -9.42 15.39
N PRO A 218 5.46 -8.13 15.56
CA PRO A 218 5.13 -7.26 14.44
C PRO A 218 6.35 -7.03 13.54
N TYR A 219 6.08 -6.69 12.28
CA TYR A 219 7.08 -6.44 11.25
C TYR A 219 7.94 -7.66 10.88
N ALA A 220 7.34 -8.85 10.92
CA ALA A 220 7.99 -10.04 10.43
C ALA A 220 8.27 -9.93 8.92
N GLU A 221 9.53 -10.07 8.53
CA GLU A 221 9.93 -10.06 7.12
C GLU A 221 9.55 -11.38 6.43
N ALA A 222 8.74 -11.33 5.37
CA ALA A 222 8.39 -12.48 4.54
C ALA A 222 8.39 -12.13 3.04
N PRO A 223 8.88 -13.01 2.14
CA PRO A 223 8.56 -12.92 0.71
C PRO A 223 7.04 -13.07 0.51
N LEU A 224 6.46 -12.46 -0.53
CA LEU A 224 5.03 -12.62 -0.81
C LEU A 224 4.70 -14.02 -1.34
N GLU A 225 5.68 -14.67 -1.96
CA GLU A 225 5.63 -16.01 -2.51
C GLU A 225 5.68 -17.09 -1.42
N ASP A 226 6.18 -16.74 -0.23
CA ASP A 226 6.28 -17.60 0.95
C ASP A 226 5.90 -16.82 2.23
N PRO A 227 4.60 -16.44 2.36
CA PRO A 227 4.13 -15.60 3.45
C PRO A 227 4.19 -16.30 4.81
N SER A 228 4.20 -17.64 4.84
CA SER A 228 4.24 -18.44 6.07
C SER A 228 5.65 -18.86 6.49
N CYS A 229 6.71 -18.32 5.88
CA CYS A 229 8.11 -18.66 6.18
C CYS A 229 8.56 -18.51 7.65
N LYS A 230 7.72 -17.94 8.53
CA LYS A 230 7.96 -17.83 9.98
C LYS A 230 7.40 -18.98 10.80
N TYR A 231 6.51 -19.77 10.22
CA TYR A 231 5.96 -20.96 10.83
C TYR A 231 6.86 -22.15 10.54
N THR A 232 7.32 -22.82 11.58
CA THR A 232 8.23 -23.97 11.48
C THR A 232 7.49 -25.30 11.42
N GLN A 233 6.20 -25.30 11.74
CA GLN A 233 5.34 -26.48 11.75
C GLN A 233 5.02 -26.91 10.32
N SER A 234 5.06 -28.22 10.06
CA SER A 234 4.88 -28.79 8.72
C SER A 234 3.53 -28.49 8.08
N GLU A 235 2.52 -28.20 8.91
CA GLU A 235 1.16 -27.82 8.47
C GLU A 235 1.11 -26.46 7.76
N TRP A 236 2.10 -25.59 7.96
CA TRP A 236 2.17 -24.25 7.34
C TRP A 236 2.96 -24.23 6.03
N LYS A 237 3.39 -25.40 5.57
CA LYS A 237 4.15 -25.53 4.34
C LYS A 237 3.28 -25.13 3.14
N ASP A 238 3.90 -24.52 2.15
CA ASP A 238 3.28 -24.20 0.86
C ASP A 238 2.03 -23.27 0.96
N CYS A 239 1.91 -22.47 2.04
CA CYS A 239 0.88 -21.43 2.09
C CYS A 239 1.16 -20.36 1.04
N LYS A 240 0.10 -19.96 0.32
CA LYS A 240 0.15 -18.90 -0.69
C LYS A 240 -0.89 -17.84 -0.38
N ILE A 241 -0.60 -16.60 -0.77
CA ILE A 241 -1.59 -15.53 -0.73
C ILE A 241 -2.62 -15.80 -1.83
N ILE A 242 -3.87 -16.03 -1.43
CA ILE A 242 -4.98 -16.31 -2.35
C ILE A 242 -5.83 -15.07 -2.64
N ALA A 243 -5.82 -14.10 -1.73
CA ALA A 243 -6.57 -12.86 -1.88
C ALA A 243 -5.96 -11.73 -1.05
N ALA A 244 -6.22 -10.51 -1.48
CA ALA A 244 -5.90 -9.28 -0.77
C ALA A 244 -7.15 -8.41 -0.63
N VAL A 245 -7.42 -7.94 0.59
CA VAL A 245 -8.50 -6.98 0.88
C VAL A 245 -7.88 -5.62 1.16
N VAL A 246 -8.15 -4.68 0.27
CA VAL A 246 -7.54 -3.35 0.27
C VAL A 246 -8.55 -2.31 0.79
N PRO A 247 -8.29 -1.68 1.95
CA PRO A 247 -9.15 -0.66 2.55
C PRO A 247 -8.92 0.71 1.88
N LEU A 248 -9.60 0.99 0.77
CA LEU A 248 -9.50 2.30 0.12
C LEU A 248 -10.47 3.31 0.74
N HIS A 249 -10.13 4.58 0.64
CA HIS A 249 -11.08 5.65 0.95
C HIS A 249 -12.30 5.57 0.02
N LYS A 250 -13.52 5.75 0.56
CA LYS A 250 -14.82 5.64 -0.16
C LYS A 250 -15.02 6.52 -1.41
N ARG A 251 -14.08 7.42 -1.68
CA ARG A 251 -14.08 8.32 -2.85
C ARG A 251 -13.10 7.86 -3.93
N ILE A 252 -12.38 6.77 -3.71
CA ILE A 252 -11.53 6.15 -4.72
C ILE A 252 -12.43 5.17 -5.47
N TYR A 253 -12.63 5.43 -6.75
CA TYR A 253 -13.45 4.58 -7.62
C TYR A 253 -12.59 3.87 -8.68
N MET A 254 -11.45 4.47 -9.07
CA MET A 254 -10.51 3.87 -10.00
C MET A 254 -9.52 2.99 -9.25
N GLU A 255 -9.47 1.71 -9.62
CA GLU A 255 -8.59 0.71 -9.03
C GLU A 255 -7.28 0.55 -9.82
N ALA A 256 -6.27 -0.08 -9.20
CA ALA A 256 -4.89 -0.13 -9.71
C ALA A 256 -4.73 -0.72 -11.12
N ARG A 257 -5.47 -1.79 -11.48
CA ARG A 257 -5.37 -2.40 -12.82
C ARG A 257 -5.84 -1.41 -13.88
N ARG A 258 -6.99 -0.76 -13.66
CA ARG A 258 -7.49 0.29 -14.54
C ARG A 258 -6.54 1.48 -14.66
N ALA A 259 -5.95 1.92 -13.55
CA ALA A 259 -4.97 3.02 -13.55
C ALA A 259 -3.72 2.66 -14.38
N ARG A 260 -3.23 1.42 -14.27
CA ARG A 260 -2.11 0.91 -15.08
C ARG A 260 -2.43 0.90 -16.57
N GLU A 261 -3.60 0.39 -16.95
CA GLU A 261 -4.05 0.41 -18.35
C GLU A 261 -4.07 1.84 -18.92
N LEU A 262 -4.61 2.80 -18.16
CA LEU A 262 -4.68 4.19 -18.58
C LEU A 262 -3.30 4.85 -18.69
N ALA A 263 -2.36 4.50 -17.81
CA ALA A 263 -0.97 4.94 -17.90
C ALA A 263 -0.31 4.40 -19.18
N LEU A 264 -0.48 3.11 -19.49
CA LEU A 264 0.08 2.50 -20.71
C LEU A 264 -0.54 3.07 -22.00
N ILE A 265 -1.86 3.26 -22.02
CA ILE A 265 -2.56 3.94 -23.13
C ILE A 265 -1.99 5.34 -23.31
N SER A 266 -1.80 6.07 -22.21
CA SER A 266 -1.23 7.41 -22.24
C SER A 266 0.18 7.42 -22.81
N LEU A 267 1.06 6.50 -22.38
CA LEU A 267 2.41 6.41 -22.92
C LEU A 267 2.41 6.19 -24.44
N ASN A 268 1.53 5.34 -24.97
CA ASN A 268 1.40 5.17 -26.43
C ASN A 268 0.91 6.43 -27.15
N SER A 269 -0.01 7.18 -26.53
CA SER A 269 -0.48 8.45 -27.08
C SER A 269 0.64 9.48 -27.14
N PHE A 270 1.46 9.57 -26.09
CA PHE A 270 2.63 10.44 -26.03
C PHE A 270 3.72 10.03 -27.00
N ASP A 271 3.99 8.72 -27.11
CA ASP A 271 4.96 8.16 -28.05
C ASP A 271 4.67 8.52 -29.51
N SER A 272 3.37 8.72 -29.83
CA SER A 272 2.94 9.14 -31.16
C SER A 272 3.31 10.60 -31.49
N VAL A 273 3.62 11.42 -30.47
CA VAL A 273 3.98 12.84 -30.59
C VAL A 273 5.48 13.05 -30.37
N ILE A 274 6.03 12.42 -29.33
CA ILE A 274 7.45 12.47 -28.95
C ILE A 274 7.91 11.02 -28.77
N LYS A 275 8.88 10.57 -29.57
CA LYS A 275 9.41 9.21 -29.47
C LYS A 275 9.97 8.96 -28.07
N LEU A 276 9.30 8.11 -27.31
CA LEU A 276 9.73 7.78 -25.94
C LEU A 276 10.83 6.71 -25.97
N PRO A 277 11.81 6.78 -25.06
CA PRO A 277 12.80 5.73 -24.91
C PRO A 277 12.17 4.50 -24.24
N THR A 278 12.95 3.40 -24.22
CA THR A 278 12.66 2.29 -23.32
C THR A 278 12.68 2.78 -21.86
N LEU A 279 11.62 2.47 -21.12
CA LEU A 279 11.37 3.00 -19.80
C LEU A 279 10.80 1.94 -18.86
N SER A 280 10.82 2.23 -17.57
CA SER A 280 10.16 1.45 -16.53
C SER A 280 9.00 2.27 -15.98
N LEU A 281 7.93 1.60 -15.56
CA LEU A 281 6.72 2.21 -15.00
C LEU A 281 6.55 1.84 -13.52
N ARG A 282 6.41 2.84 -12.66
CA ARG A 282 6.03 2.70 -11.25
C ARG A 282 4.68 3.38 -11.04
N LEU A 283 3.70 2.63 -10.54
CA LEU A 283 2.34 3.12 -10.31
C LEU A 283 2.00 3.09 -8.82
N LEU A 284 1.64 4.24 -8.24
CA LEU A 284 1.18 4.32 -6.85
C LEU A 284 0.03 5.30 -6.69
N LEU A 285 -0.78 5.10 -5.66
CA LEU A 285 -1.84 6.00 -5.24
C LEU A 285 -1.34 6.93 -4.14
N SER A 286 -1.76 8.19 -4.17
CA SER A 286 -1.50 9.13 -3.07
C SER A 286 -2.66 10.08 -2.84
N SER A 287 -2.72 10.66 -1.65
CA SER A 287 -3.59 11.82 -1.43
C SER A 287 -2.94 13.05 -2.06
N THR A 288 -3.76 13.93 -2.64
CA THR A 288 -3.25 15.19 -3.23
C THR A 288 -2.46 16.03 -2.23
N ARG A 289 -2.85 15.99 -0.94
CA ARG A 289 -2.12 16.70 0.12
C ARG A 289 -0.69 16.15 0.26
N THR A 290 -0.52 14.83 0.36
CA THR A 290 0.78 14.19 0.48
C THR A 290 1.63 14.40 -0.78
N PHE A 291 1.02 14.24 -1.96
CA PHE A 291 1.70 14.45 -3.23
C PHE A 291 2.18 15.90 -3.40
N LYS A 292 1.30 16.89 -3.24
CA LYS A 292 1.68 18.31 -3.32
C LYS A 292 2.74 18.68 -2.28
N HIS A 293 2.65 18.13 -1.07
CA HIS A 293 3.70 18.32 -0.05
C HIS A 293 5.05 17.80 -0.54
N SER A 294 5.11 16.60 -1.13
CA SER A 294 6.37 16.05 -1.68
C SER A 294 6.91 16.88 -2.84
N VAL A 295 6.06 17.39 -3.73
CA VAL A 295 6.47 18.21 -4.87
C VAL A 295 7.06 19.53 -4.40
N ALA A 296 6.43 20.19 -3.43
CA ALA A 296 6.93 21.44 -2.86
C ALA A 296 8.34 21.30 -2.26
N HIS A 297 8.59 20.18 -1.57
CA HIS A 297 9.86 19.89 -0.92
C HIS A 297 10.87 19.14 -1.80
N ASN A 298 10.53 18.82 -3.05
CA ASN A 298 11.43 18.10 -3.94
C ASN A 298 12.61 18.99 -4.35
N PRO A 299 13.87 18.66 -4.03
CA PRO A 299 15.01 19.51 -4.33
C PRO A 299 15.40 19.50 -5.83
N ASP A 300 15.02 18.46 -6.57
CA ASP A 300 15.41 18.27 -7.96
C ASP A 300 14.45 18.97 -8.95
N LEU A 301 13.23 19.29 -8.54
CA LEU A 301 12.25 19.98 -9.39
C LEU A 301 12.51 21.50 -9.41
N SER A 302 12.53 22.09 -10.62
CA SER A 302 12.62 23.55 -10.76
C SER A 302 11.39 24.26 -10.22
N GLN A 303 11.50 25.57 -9.98
CA GLN A 303 10.39 26.38 -9.51
C GLN A 303 9.24 26.43 -10.53
N GLU A 304 9.50 26.38 -11.84
CA GLU A 304 8.43 26.31 -12.84
C GLU A 304 7.64 25.00 -12.73
N HIS A 305 8.33 23.86 -12.65
CA HIS A 305 7.69 22.54 -12.51
C HIS A 305 6.84 22.47 -11.24
N LYS A 306 7.37 22.95 -10.11
CA LYS A 306 6.63 23.03 -8.85
C LYS A 306 5.38 23.87 -9.00
N THR A 307 5.50 25.06 -9.60
CA THR A 307 4.38 25.98 -9.79
C THR A 307 3.27 25.33 -10.63
N LEU A 308 3.62 24.70 -11.75
CA LEU A 308 2.67 24.00 -12.61
C LEU A 308 1.94 22.89 -11.86
N ILE A 309 2.66 21.97 -11.22
CA ILE A 309 2.05 20.83 -10.53
C ILE A 309 1.22 21.29 -9.31
N LEU A 310 1.73 22.25 -8.52
CA LEU A 310 1.03 22.74 -7.32
C LEU A 310 -0.23 23.55 -7.67
N SER A 311 -0.25 24.21 -8.83
CA SER A 311 -1.41 24.96 -9.33
C SER A 311 -2.53 24.08 -9.88
N LEU A 312 -2.27 22.80 -10.18
CA LEU A 312 -3.29 21.88 -10.66
C LEU A 312 -4.42 21.71 -9.64
N ASN A 313 -5.67 21.82 -10.11
CA ASN A 313 -6.83 21.44 -9.32
C ASN A 313 -6.98 19.91 -9.36
N LEU A 314 -6.35 19.24 -8.39
CA LEU A 314 -6.35 17.77 -8.28
C LEU A 314 -7.49 17.29 -7.36
N PRO A 315 -8.10 16.13 -7.64
CA PRO A 315 -9.07 15.47 -6.76
C PRO A 315 -8.45 15.11 -5.40
N LYS A 316 -9.23 14.55 -4.45
CA LYS A 316 -8.68 14.15 -3.13
C LYS A 316 -7.55 13.10 -3.26
N PHE A 317 -7.66 12.20 -4.25
CA PHE A 317 -6.71 11.12 -4.49
C PHE A 317 -6.32 11.06 -5.95
N VAL A 318 -5.04 10.81 -6.21
CA VAL A 318 -4.46 10.73 -7.55
C VAL A 318 -3.62 9.47 -7.69
N TRP A 319 -3.74 8.81 -8.83
CA TRP A 319 -2.77 7.81 -9.27
C TRP A 319 -1.59 8.53 -9.92
N ILE A 320 -0.39 8.15 -9.51
CA ILE A 320 0.87 8.68 -9.99
C ILE A 320 1.59 7.54 -10.72
N ALA A 321 1.72 7.67 -12.03
CA ALA A 321 2.50 6.79 -12.87
C ALA A 321 3.84 7.46 -13.17
N GLU A 322 4.85 7.14 -12.38
CA GLU A 322 6.23 7.61 -12.58
C GLU A 322 6.93 6.75 -13.63
N VAL A 323 7.73 7.38 -14.47
CA VAL A 323 8.54 6.69 -15.49
C VAL A 323 10.01 7.07 -15.38
N GLY A 324 10.88 6.17 -15.80
CA GLY A 324 12.33 6.37 -15.78
C GLY A 324 13.09 5.20 -16.39
N SER A 325 14.37 5.38 -16.66
CA SER A 325 15.27 4.25 -16.94
C SER A 325 15.47 3.39 -15.69
N GLN A 326 15.95 2.16 -15.86
CA GLN A 326 16.31 1.30 -14.72
C GLN A 326 17.35 1.98 -13.81
N ASP A 327 18.34 2.66 -14.39
CA ASP A 327 19.37 3.40 -13.65
C ASP A 327 18.79 4.57 -12.83
N SER A 328 17.85 5.33 -13.42
CA SER A 328 17.21 6.44 -12.71
C SER A 328 16.43 5.92 -11.49
N PHE A 329 15.69 4.82 -11.64
CA PHE A 329 14.96 4.21 -10.53
C PHE A 329 15.88 3.57 -9.49
N ALA A 330 17.01 2.99 -9.89
CA ALA A 330 18.04 2.52 -8.96
C ALA A 330 18.60 3.68 -8.11
N ALA A 331 18.71 4.88 -8.70
CA ALA A 331 19.09 6.12 -8.01
C ALA A 331 17.94 6.79 -7.24
N GLY A 332 16.75 6.18 -7.18
CA GLY A 332 15.59 6.74 -6.49
C GLY A 332 14.93 7.93 -7.22
N LYS A 333 15.16 8.06 -8.53
CA LYS A 333 14.70 9.17 -9.35
C LYS A 333 13.77 8.72 -10.48
N ALA A 334 12.79 9.55 -10.82
CA ALA A 334 11.98 9.43 -12.02
C ALA A 334 12.40 10.49 -13.04
N THR A 335 12.17 10.22 -14.33
CA THR A 335 12.37 11.17 -15.43
C THR A 335 11.05 11.66 -16.02
N GLY A 336 9.91 11.21 -15.48
CA GLY A 336 8.61 11.71 -15.84
C GLY A 336 7.50 11.17 -14.94
N MET A 337 6.31 11.76 -15.07
CA MET A 337 5.10 11.31 -14.36
C MET A 337 3.83 11.58 -15.15
N ILE A 338 2.83 10.72 -14.93
CA ILE A 338 1.46 10.86 -15.40
C ILE A 338 0.55 10.90 -14.18
N LEU A 339 -0.30 11.92 -14.09
CA LEU A 339 -1.28 12.08 -13.00
C LEU A 339 -2.67 11.70 -13.49
N LEU A 340 -3.31 10.73 -12.85
CA LEU A 340 -4.66 10.27 -13.18
C LEU A 340 -5.60 10.51 -11.99
N ASP A 341 -6.84 10.90 -12.28
CA ASP A 341 -7.88 11.02 -11.27
C ASP A 341 -8.27 9.65 -10.70
N ALA A 342 -8.18 9.45 -9.39
CA ALA A 342 -8.58 8.20 -8.74
C ALA A 342 -10.07 8.17 -8.32
N THR A 343 -10.75 9.31 -8.41
CA THR A 343 -12.08 9.61 -7.86
C THR A 343 -13.18 9.69 -8.91
N GLU A 344 -12.86 9.65 -10.20
CA GLU A 344 -13.85 9.67 -11.27
C GLU A 344 -14.04 8.25 -11.85
N PRO A 345 -15.24 7.63 -11.73
CA PRO A 345 -15.46 6.26 -12.16
C PRO A 345 -15.54 6.06 -13.68
N LYS A 346 -15.92 7.08 -14.45
CA LYS A 346 -16.30 6.90 -15.87
C LYS A 346 -15.41 7.62 -16.87
N LYS A 347 -14.85 8.78 -16.53
CA LYS A 347 -14.05 9.58 -17.46
C LYS A 347 -12.57 9.20 -17.38
N LYS A 348 -11.90 9.18 -18.54
CA LYS A 348 -10.43 9.16 -18.63
C LYS A 348 -9.91 10.55 -18.30
N GLU A 349 -9.87 10.93 -17.03
CA GLU A 349 -9.30 12.23 -16.67
C GLU A 349 -7.81 12.07 -16.35
N ILE A 350 -7.00 12.15 -17.40
CA ILE A 350 -5.58 12.42 -17.20
C ILE A 350 -5.45 13.90 -16.87
N LEU A 351 -4.88 14.18 -15.71
CA LEU A 351 -4.84 15.51 -15.10
C LEU A 351 -3.65 16.30 -15.61
N ALA A 352 -2.49 15.64 -15.72
CA ALA A 352 -1.28 16.22 -16.27
C ALA A 352 -0.26 15.15 -16.67
N TYR A 353 0.65 15.58 -17.52
CA TYR A 353 1.81 14.87 -17.98
C TYR A 353 3.05 15.71 -17.77
N LEU A 354 4.11 15.03 -17.36
CA LEU A 354 5.44 15.58 -17.33
C LEU A 354 6.38 14.50 -17.88
N LEU A 355 6.71 14.57 -19.17
CA LEU A 355 7.43 13.53 -19.92
C LEU A 355 8.39 14.16 -20.93
N GLU A 356 9.66 13.70 -21.01
CA GLU A 356 10.63 14.08 -22.06
C GLU A 356 10.69 15.59 -22.36
N ASN A 357 10.85 16.40 -21.31
CA ASN A 357 10.87 17.86 -21.39
C ASN A 357 9.57 18.51 -21.89
N ALA A 358 8.46 17.78 -21.87
CA ALA A 358 7.14 18.30 -22.18
C ALA A 358 6.24 18.25 -20.94
N TYR A 359 5.58 19.36 -20.67
CA TYR A 359 4.43 19.40 -19.78
C TYR A 359 3.15 19.50 -20.60
N ILE A 360 2.19 18.63 -20.33
CA ILE A 360 0.84 18.72 -20.90
C ILE A 360 -0.16 18.71 -19.76
N GLY A 361 -0.89 19.80 -19.57
CA GLY A 361 -1.82 19.95 -18.47
C GLY A 361 -2.54 21.29 -18.50
N LYS A 362 -3.45 21.51 -17.54
CA LYS A 362 -4.20 22.76 -17.43
C LYS A 362 -3.32 23.87 -16.83
N VAL A 363 -3.17 24.99 -17.52
CA VAL A 363 -2.49 26.21 -17.05
C VAL A 363 -3.46 27.38 -17.15
N GLY A 364 -3.89 27.93 -16.01
CA GLY A 364 -4.94 28.96 -15.99
C GLY A 364 -6.31 28.46 -16.45
N GLY A 365 -6.57 27.14 -16.36
CA GLY A 365 -7.83 26.51 -16.79
C GLY A 365 -7.83 25.95 -18.22
N GLU A 366 -6.89 26.37 -19.06
CA GLU A 366 -6.75 25.90 -20.44
C GLU A 366 -5.71 24.79 -20.57
N LEU A 367 -5.96 23.79 -21.42
CA LEU A 367 -4.98 22.75 -21.73
C LEU A 367 -3.84 23.35 -22.55
N LYS A 368 -2.60 23.25 -22.04
CA LYS A 368 -1.40 23.75 -22.72
C LYS A 368 -0.34 22.66 -22.84
N VAL A 369 0.45 22.76 -23.89
CA VAL A 369 1.69 21.98 -24.11
C VAL A 369 2.85 22.95 -23.97
N LEU A 370 3.73 22.71 -23.00
CA LEU A 370 4.90 23.54 -22.73
C LEU A 370 6.17 22.70 -22.89
N SER A 371 7.16 23.27 -23.57
CA SER A 371 8.52 22.71 -23.61
C SER A 371 9.28 23.22 -22.39
N LEU A 372 9.59 22.31 -21.46
CA LEU A 372 10.22 22.59 -20.17
C LEU A 372 11.28 21.52 -19.87
N PRO A 373 12.58 21.86 -19.84
CA PRO A 373 13.64 20.91 -19.55
C PRO A 373 13.44 20.21 -18.21
N LEU A 374 13.28 18.89 -18.24
CA LEU A 374 13.00 18.05 -17.09
C LEU A 374 14.23 17.21 -16.78
N ARG A 375 14.80 17.43 -15.60
CA ARG A 375 15.89 16.62 -15.05
C ARG A 375 15.33 15.47 -14.20
N PRO A 376 16.06 14.37 -14.03
CA PRO A 376 15.67 13.32 -13.11
C PRO A 376 15.41 13.88 -11.71
N PHE A 377 14.26 13.54 -11.13
CA PHE A 377 13.80 14.07 -9.85
C PHE A 377 13.46 12.96 -8.85
N GLN A 378 13.62 13.21 -7.55
CA GLN A 378 13.27 12.25 -6.50
C GLN A 378 11.83 11.73 -6.64
N MET A 379 11.67 10.41 -6.59
CA MET A 379 10.36 9.75 -6.65
C MET A 379 9.47 10.10 -5.45
N HIS A 380 8.15 10.09 -5.65
CA HIS A 380 7.17 10.21 -4.58
C HIS A 380 7.21 9.00 -3.64
N GLN A 381 7.21 9.24 -2.33
CA GLN A 381 7.19 8.20 -1.29
C GLN A 381 6.04 8.42 -0.32
N ASN A 382 5.20 7.39 -0.14
CA ASN A 382 4.16 7.38 0.91
C ASN A 382 4.62 6.66 2.18
N LEU A 383 5.51 5.68 2.02
CA LEU A 383 6.10 4.92 3.11
C LEU A 383 7.17 5.74 3.81
N LYS A 384 7.27 5.61 5.13
CA LYS A 384 8.38 6.20 5.89
C LYS A 384 9.51 5.20 5.97
N SER A 385 10.72 5.65 5.68
CA SER A 385 11.94 4.85 5.78
C SER A 385 12.53 4.94 7.20
N PHE A 386 13.06 3.81 7.69
CA PHE A 386 13.71 3.64 8.99
C PHE A 386 15.00 2.86 8.85
#